data_AF-A0A925E5U6-F1
#
_entry.id   AF-A0A925E5U6-F1
#
_cell.length_a   1.000
_cell.length_b   1.000
_cell.length_c   1.000
_cell.angle_alpha   90.00
_cell.angle_beta   90.00
_cell.angle_gamma   90.00
#
_symmetry.space_group_name_H-M   'P 1'
#
loop_
_entity.id
_entity.type
_entity.pdbx_description
1 polymer ?
#
loop_
_entity_poly.entity_id
_entity_poly.type
_entity_poly.pdbx_seq_one_letter_code
_entity_poly.pdbx_strand_id
1 'polypeptide(L)'
;MKRIILFLIASFTFFSSGAQHKINNKKYPSLLWEITGNGLKKPSHLIGTMHVSSKLAFNLPDSFYLAIRNAQVVALESNPETWQEDMSKYDLGEADYYSSGSAYSTYMAVPNDFLGIKTLKFYKYDTKIERSLYSNPSSINNLLYRTYGNESSDFEEDTYLDMYIFQCGKKWGKKVAGVEDYGESMKLMAEAYKDAAKDKNRKERSYGDIDEEYSADKLQEAYRTGNLDLLDSINKFNSVSDAFDEKFLYRRNEIQARSIDSILKSGSSLFVGVGAAHLPGERGVIEILRKRGYKLRPVKMGERASKEKDMVDKIRVPVSFKTESPEDGLYKVDIPGKFYKFGDDPALDQKQYADMSNGSYYMVSRIMTNAWMWNHNAGDVYRTIDSLLYENVPGKIISKSVITKNGYRGFDITNRTRRGDLQRYNIFITPFEIIFFKMSGNGEYVKNGMEAEKFFGSIQLKEYKNIAEPAVT
;
A
#
# COMPACT_ATOMS: atom_id res chain seq x y z
N MET A 1 20.97 85.38 22.21
CA MET A 1 21.74 84.15 22.53
C MET A 1 20.76 83.10 23.06
N LYS A 2 20.78 81.87 22.48
CA LYS A 2 20.30 80.56 22.99
C LYS A 2 18.82 80.48 23.47
N ARG A 3 17.88 79.87 22.73
CA ARG A 3 17.56 78.42 22.51
C ARG A 3 16.80 77.72 23.67
N ILE A 4 15.86 76.83 23.27
CA ILE A 4 15.21 75.66 23.96
C ILE A 4 13.71 75.92 24.30
N ILE A 5 12.69 75.43 23.55
CA ILE A 5 12.16 74.07 23.19
C ILE A 5 11.14 73.51 24.21
N LEU A 6 10.09 72.86 23.67
CA LEU A 6 9.04 71.95 24.23
C LEU A 6 7.66 72.56 24.51
N PHE A 7 6.50 71.98 24.14
CA PHE A 7 6.07 70.83 23.33
C PHE A 7 4.55 71.01 23.12
N LEU A 8 4.01 70.85 21.91
CA LEU A 8 2.56 70.89 21.65
C LEU A 8 2.17 69.64 20.86
N ILE A 9 1.45 68.74 21.53
CA ILE A 9 0.92 67.49 20.99
C ILE A 9 -0.29 67.83 20.11
N ALA A 10 -0.16 67.64 18.80
CA ALA A 10 -1.27 67.69 17.85
C ALA A 10 -1.64 66.26 17.41
N SER A 11 -2.87 65.87 17.73
CA SER A 11 -3.51 64.62 17.34
C SER A 11 -3.77 64.62 15.84
N PHE A 12 -3.13 63.70 15.09
CA PHE A 12 -3.45 63.41 13.69
C PHE A 12 -4.20 62.09 13.62
N THR A 13 -5.50 62.16 13.37
CA THR A 13 -6.34 61.04 12.96
C THR A 13 -5.98 60.63 11.53
N PHE A 14 -5.32 59.49 11.38
CA PHE A 14 -5.17 58.81 10.09
C PHE A 14 -6.44 58.00 9.80
N PHE A 15 -7.19 58.41 8.78
CA PHE A 15 -8.13 57.54 8.07
C PHE A 15 -7.31 56.59 7.18
N SER A 16 -7.07 55.37 7.65
CA SER A 16 -6.58 54.28 6.82
C SER A 16 -7.77 53.55 6.21
N SER A 17 -8.10 53.89 4.97
CA SER A 17 -8.90 53.04 4.08
C SER A 17 -8.12 51.76 3.80
N GLY A 18 -8.25 50.77 4.67
CA GLY A 18 -7.79 49.42 4.40
C GLY A 18 -8.64 48.82 3.29
N ALA A 19 -8.07 48.72 2.08
CA ALA A 19 -8.55 47.78 1.09
C ALA A 19 -8.46 46.37 1.71
N GLN A 20 -9.58 45.89 2.26
CA GLN A 20 -9.70 44.48 2.62
C GLN A 20 -9.52 43.69 1.32
N HIS A 21 -8.42 42.94 1.22
CA HIS A 21 -8.36 41.81 0.31
C HIS A 21 -9.65 41.01 0.56
N LYS A 22 -10.52 40.93 -0.47
CA LYS A 22 -11.58 39.94 -0.50
C LYS A 22 -10.89 38.59 -0.37
N ILE A 23 -10.91 38.03 0.84
CA ILE A 23 -10.62 36.62 1.04
C ILE A 23 -11.68 35.92 0.19
N ASN A 24 -11.30 35.43 -0.99
CA ASN A 24 -12.17 34.57 -1.78
C ASN A 24 -12.53 33.41 -0.86
N ASN A 25 -13.79 33.36 -0.42
CA ASN A 25 -14.30 32.20 0.31
C ASN A 25 -14.17 31.01 -0.64
N LYS A 26 -13.21 30.13 -0.36
CA LYS A 26 -12.97 28.89 -1.09
C LYS A 26 -14.27 28.09 -1.15
N LYS A 27 -14.67 27.63 -2.35
CA LYS A 27 -15.90 26.85 -2.56
C LYS A 27 -15.76 25.47 -1.92
N TYR A 28 -14.55 24.89 -1.94
CA TYR A 28 -14.26 23.59 -1.36
C TYR A 28 -13.09 23.68 -0.34
N PRO A 29 -13.35 24.15 0.90
CA PRO A 29 -12.31 24.52 1.87
C PRO A 29 -11.87 23.38 2.81
N SER A 30 -12.17 22.11 2.50
CA SER A 30 -11.77 20.98 3.34
C SER A 30 -11.62 19.68 2.55
N LEU A 31 -10.81 18.75 3.07
CA LEU A 31 -10.74 17.36 2.60
C LEU A 31 -11.88 16.51 3.16
N LEU A 32 -12.38 16.81 4.36
CA LEU A 32 -13.41 16.02 5.05
C LEU A 32 -14.76 16.72 4.96
N TRP A 33 -15.79 15.98 4.57
CA TRP A 33 -17.14 16.47 4.35
C TRP A 33 -18.16 15.60 5.08
N GLU A 34 -19.11 16.23 5.76
CA GLU A 34 -20.24 15.57 6.38
C GLU A 34 -21.41 15.52 5.39
N ILE A 35 -22.00 14.33 5.25
CA ILE A 35 -23.16 14.03 4.42
C ILE A 35 -24.38 13.84 5.32
N THR A 36 -25.41 14.65 5.11
CA THR A 36 -26.70 14.58 5.81
C THR A 36 -27.88 14.80 4.85
N GLY A 37 -29.11 14.77 5.35
CA GLY A 37 -30.32 14.97 4.55
C GLY A 37 -30.75 13.71 3.80
N ASN A 38 -31.67 13.87 2.84
CA ASN A 38 -32.21 12.78 2.02
C ASN A 38 -32.71 11.54 2.82
N GLY A 39 -33.29 11.77 4.01
CA GLY A 39 -33.80 10.70 4.88
C GLY A 39 -32.75 9.98 5.75
N LEU A 40 -31.48 10.41 5.73
CA LEU A 40 -30.43 9.84 6.58
C LEU A 40 -30.71 10.08 8.06
N LYS A 41 -30.70 9.00 8.86
CA LYS A 41 -30.88 9.07 10.33
C LYS A 41 -29.60 9.42 11.09
N LYS A 42 -28.44 9.15 10.48
CA LYS A 42 -27.12 9.42 11.04
C LYS A 42 -26.26 10.09 9.97
N PRO A 43 -25.36 11.02 10.34
CA PRO A 43 -24.44 11.61 9.39
C PRO A 43 -23.49 10.52 8.84
N SER A 44 -23.09 10.71 7.59
CA SER A 44 -22.03 9.97 6.93
C SER A 44 -20.92 10.94 6.53
N HIS A 45 -19.75 10.45 6.13
CA HIS A 45 -18.58 11.28 5.88
C HIS A 45 -17.87 10.85 4.60
N LEU A 46 -17.37 11.84 3.86
CA LEU A 46 -16.58 11.70 2.64
C LEU A 46 -15.26 12.42 2.85
N ILE A 47 -14.14 11.73 2.65
CA ILE A 47 -12.81 12.31 2.74
C ILE A 47 -12.05 12.18 1.42
N GLY A 48 -11.37 13.25 1.04
CA GLY A 48 -10.42 13.28 -0.06
C GLY A 48 -9.08 12.74 0.40
N THR A 49 -8.63 11.63 -0.18
CA THR A 49 -7.36 10.99 0.12
C THR A 49 -6.31 11.30 -0.95
N MET A 50 -5.05 10.99 -0.67
CA MET A 50 -3.97 11.06 -1.63
C MET A 50 -3.10 9.81 -1.43
N HIS A 51 -2.67 9.18 -2.53
CA HIS A 51 -1.91 7.92 -2.50
C HIS A 51 -0.43 8.15 -2.11
N VAL A 52 -0.20 8.73 -0.94
CA VAL A 52 1.14 8.98 -0.40
C VAL A 52 1.23 8.43 1.03
N SER A 53 2.42 7.95 1.38
CA SER A 53 2.81 7.50 2.73
C SER A 53 3.36 8.63 3.60
N SER A 54 3.48 9.85 3.05
CA SER A 54 4.09 10.98 3.76
C SER A 54 3.31 11.38 5.02
N LYS A 55 4.03 11.78 6.08
CA LYS A 55 3.45 12.32 7.34
C LYS A 55 2.41 13.43 7.11
N LEU A 56 2.52 14.16 5.99
CA LEU A 56 1.59 15.20 5.57
C LEU A 56 0.16 14.68 5.38
N ALA A 57 0.00 13.48 4.80
CA ALA A 57 -1.31 12.85 4.64
C ALA A 57 -1.90 12.33 5.96
N PHE A 58 -1.06 12.14 6.99
CA PHE A 58 -1.43 11.63 8.31
C PHE A 58 -1.63 12.71 9.37
N ASN A 59 -1.76 13.98 8.97
CA ASN A 59 -2.23 15.05 9.86
C ASN A 59 -3.75 14.92 10.12
N LEU A 60 -4.15 13.81 10.74
CA LEU A 60 -5.53 13.40 10.93
C LEU A 60 -6.05 13.91 12.27
N PRO A 61 -7.13 14.72 12.28
CA PRO A 61 -7.72 15.27 13.50
C PRO A 61 -8.65 14.28 14.20
N ASP A 62 -9.10 14.66 15.39
CA ASP A 62 -10.13 13.93 16.15
C ASP A 62 -11.41 13.70 15.34
N SER A 63 -11.84 14.68 14.54
CA SER A 63 -13.02 14.62 13.68
C SER A 63 -12.95 13.48 12.65
N PHE A 64 -11.75 13.15 12.15
CA PHE A 64 -11.54 11.99 11.28
C PHE A 64 -11.83 10.68 12.02
N TYR A 65 -11.24 10.51 13.22
CA TYR A 65 -11.42 9.30 14.01
C TYR A 65 -12.86 9.12 14.49
N LEU A 66 -13.50 10.21 14.93
CA LEU A 66 -14.91 10.22 15.33
C LEU A 66 -15.83 9.84 14.16
N ALA A 67 -15.57 10.36 12.97
CA ALA A 67 -16.33 10.06 11.77
C ALA A 67 -16.29 8.56 11.42
N ILE A 68 -15.10 7.94 11.42
CA ILE A 68 -14.96 6.51 11.19
C ILE A 68 -15.60 5.69 12.31
N ARG A 69 -15.39 6.04 13.58
CA ARG A 69 -15.98 5.31 14.73
C ARG A 69 -17.50 5.30 14.69
N ASN A 70 -18.13 6.38 14.23
CA ASN A 70 -19.58 6.51 14.14
C ASN A 70 -20.18 5.90 12.87
N ALA A 71 -19.34 5.51 11.91
CA ALA A 71 -19.76 4.78 10.72
C ALA A 71 -20.05 3.31 11.03
N GLN A 72 -20.96 2.72 10.24
CA GLN A 72 -21.20 1.27 10.20
C GLN A 72 -20.43 0.62 9.05
N VAL A 73 -20.23 1.37 7.97
CA VAL A 73 -19.50 0.95 6.76
C VAL A 73 -18.32 1.90 6.56
N VAL A 74 -17.15 1.34 6.28
CA VAL A 74 -15.98 2.05 5.77
C VAL A 74 -15.79 1.65 4.31
N ALA A 75 -15.75 2.62 3.41
CA ALA A 75 -15.50 2.35 1.99
C ALA A 75 -14.28 3.12 1.47
N LEU A 76 -13.60 2.52 0.50
CA LEU A 76 -12.53 3.14 -0.27
C LEU A 76 -12.88 3.07 -1.77
N GLU A 77 -12.02 3.58 -2.64
CA GLU A 77 -12.24 3.47 -4.10
C GLU A 77 -12.48 2.02 -4.52
N SER A 78 -11.65 1.09 -4.06
CA SER A 78 -11.87 -0.36 -4.19
C SER A 78 -11.74 -1.03 -2.82
N ASN A 79 -12.29 -2.24 -2.68
CA ASN A 79 -12.26 -2.97 -1.41
C ASN A 79 -10.89 -3.63 -1.19
N PRO A 80 -10.09 -3.25 -0.18
CA PRO A 80 -8.79 -3.87 0.05
C PRO A 80 -8.88 -5.36 0.38
N GLU A 81 -9.99 -5.85 0.94
CA GLU A 81 -10.13 -7.27 1.27
C GLU A 81 -10.03 -8.19 0.05
N THR A 82 -10.35 -7.69 -1.15
CA THR A 82 -10.34 -8.48 -2.38
C THR A 82 -9.07 -8.28 -3.21
N TRP A 83 -8.23 -7.29 -2.90
CA TRP A 83 -7.09 -6.91 -3.75
C TRP A 83 -6.14 -8.05 -4.10
N GLN A 84 -5.76 -8.89 -3.14
CA GLN A 84 -4.84 -9.99 -3.45
C GLN A 84 -5.45 -11.02 -4.41
N GLU A 85 -6.75 -11.29 -4.28
CA GLU A 85 -7.47 -12.18 -5.19
C GLU A 85 -7.68 -11.51 -6.55
N ASP A 86 -8.07 -10.23 -6.57
CA ASP A 86 -8.26 -9.47 -7.79
C ASP A 86 -6.95 -9.36 -8.59
N MET A 87 -5.85 -8.99 -7.94
CA MET A 87 -4.52 -8.93 -8.57
C MET A 87 -4.08 -10.28 -9.12
N SER A 88 -4.32 -11.37 -8.37
CA SER A 88 -4.02 -12.73 -8.84
C SER A 88 -4.91 -13.17 -10.00
N LYS A 89 -6.18 -12.75 -10.02
CA LYS A 89 -7.17 -13.14 -11.03
C LYS A 89 -6.95 -12.44 -12.36
N TYR A 90 -6.61 -11.15 -12.32
CA TYR A 90 -6.36 -10.34 -13.51
C TYR A 90 -4.93 -10.49 -14.05
N ASP A 91 -4.13 -11.39 -13.47
CA ASP A 91 -2.72 -11.68 -13.80
C ASP A 91 -1.89 -10.42 -14.02
N LEU A 92 -2.14 -9.42 -13.17
CA LEU A 92 -1.36 -8.19 -13.15
C LEU A 92 -0.02 -8.51 -12.47
N GLY A 93 0.84 -9.23 -13.17
CA GLY A 93 2.27 -9.18 -12.87
C GLY A 93 2.71 -7.71 -12.90
N GLU A 94 3.71 -7.32 -12.10
CA GLU A 94 4.17 -5.93 -12.03
C GLU A 94 4.52 -5.34 -13.42
N ALA A 95 4.83 -6.20 -14.40
CA ALA A 95 5.01 -5.82 -15.80
C ALA A 95 3.83 -5.02 -16.38
N ASP A 96 2.58 -5.32 -16.04
CA ASP A 96 1.42 -4.61 -16.63
C ASP A 96 1.03 -3.35 -15.85
N TYR A 97 1.35 -3.28 -14.55
CA TYR A 97 1.13 -2.08 -13.76
C TYR A 97 2.13 -0.96 -14.10
N TYR A 98 3.35 -1.31 -14.51
CA TYR A 98 4.40 -0.36 -14.92
C TYR A 98 4.55 -0.20 -16.45
N SER A 99 4.07 -1.13 -17.30
CA SER A 99 4.19 -0.98 -18.75
C SER A 99 3.20 0.04 -19.35
N SER A 100 2.17 0.49 -18.62
CA SER A 100 1.29 1.57 -19.10
C SER A 100 2.02 2.91 -19.26
N GLY A 101 3.20 3.07 -18.64
CA GLY A 101 4.08 4.25 -18.78
C GLY A 101 5.36 4.01 -19.60
N SER A 102 5.67 2.76 -19.95
CA SER A 102 6.88 2.41 -20.70
C SER A 102 6.61 1.29 -21.69
N ALA A 103 6.14 1.65 -22.88
CA ALA A 103 6.13 0.78 -24.05
C ALA A 103 7.54 0.41 -24.56
N TYR A 104 8.60 0.57 -23.73
CA TYR A 104 9.99 0.44 -24.15
C TYR A 104 10.78 -0.65 -23.39
N SER A 105 10.16 -1.40 -22.48
CA SER A 105 10.88 -2.41 -21.67
C SER A 105 10.61 -3.88 -22.04
N THR A 106 9.76 -4.17 -23.02
CA THR A 106 9.44 -5.56 -23.46
C THR A 106 10.51 -6.19 -24.37
N TYR A 107 11.80 -5.96 -24.10
CA TYR A 107 12.90 -6.64 -24.81
C TYR A 107 13.66 -7.67 -23.94
N MET A 108 13.18 -7.96 -22.74
CA MET A 108 13.75 -9.01 -21.90
C MET A 108 12.67 -10.02 -21.54
N ALA A 109 12.79 -11.21 -22.15
CA ALA A 109 12.06 -12.44 -21.84
C ALA A 109 10.69 -12.67 -22.52
N VAL A 110 10.57 -12.35 -23.81
CA VAL A 110 9.83 -13.28 -24.69
C VAL A 110 10.65 -14.59 -24.73
N PRO A 111 10.07 -15.79 -24.66
CA PRO A 111 10.81 -16.99 -25.00
C PRO A 111 11.27 -16.83 -26.44
N ASN A 112 12.56 -16.58 -26.67
CA ASN A 112 13.11 -16.74 -28.00
C ASN A 112 12.91 -18.21 -28.40
N ASP A 113 12.57 -18.48 -29.65
CA ASP A 113 12.50 -19.84 -30.23
C ASP A 113 13.84 -20.60 -30.15
N PHE A 114 14.89 -19.98 -29.61
CA PHE A 114 16.24 -20.50 -29.52
C PHE A 114 16.74 -20.49 -28.06
N LEU A 115 17.27 -21.64 -27.63
CA LEU A 115 18.03 -21.75 -26.39
C LEU A 115 19.35 -20.97 -26.53
N GLY A 116 19.60 -20.02 -25.63
CA GLY A 116 20.88 -19.31 -25.55
C GLY A 116 21.86 -20.01 -24.61
N ILE A 117 23.14 -19.59 -24.62
CA ILE A 117 24.18 -20.15 -23.74
C ILE A 117 23.85 -20.02 -22.24
N LYS A 118 22.98 -19.08 -21.87
CA LYS A 118 22.49 -18.89 -20.49
C LYS A 118 21.25 -19.73 -20.17
N THR A 119 20.51 -20.21 -21.18
CA THR A 119 19.24 -20.93 -20.98
C THR A 119 19.44 -22.27 -20.29
N LEU A 120 20.57 -22.94 -20.52
CA LEU A 120 20.95 -24.20 -19.85
C LEU A 120 22.00 -24.02 -18.76
N LYS A 121 22.35 -22.77 -18.40
CA LYS A 121 23.38 -22.49 -17.41
C LYS A 121 22.80 -22.64 -16.00
N PHE A 122 23.31 -23.61 -15.25
CA PHE A 122 23.01 -23.74 -13.84
C PHE A 122 23.87 -22.75 -13.04
N TYR A 123 23.21 -21.94 -12.21
CA TYR A 123 23.86 -21.05 -11.27
C TYR A 123 23.90 -21.70 -9.89
N LYS A 124 24.96 -21.41 -9.14
CA LYS A 124 25.07 -21.83 -7.74
C LYS A 124 23.99 -21.14 -6.90
N TYR A 125 23.57 -21.80 -5.83
CA TYR A 125 22.42 -21.41 -5.02
C TYR A 125 22.68 -20.20 -4.10
N ASP A 126 23.93 -19.77 -3.92
CA ASP A 126 24.37 -18.70 -3.01
C ASP A 126 23.60 -17.38 -3.24
N THR A 127 23.56 -16.89 -4.49
CA THR A 127 22.86 -15.64 -4.83
C THR A 127 21.35 -15.73 -4.67
N LYS A 128 20.78 -16.93 -4.81
CA LYS A 128 19.35 -17.18 -4.54
C LYS A 128 19.05 -17.16 -3.04
N ILE A 129 19.98 -17.67 -2.22
CA ILE A 129 19.88 -17.60 -0.75
C ILE A 129 19.93 -16.15 -0.30
N GLU A 130 20.94 -15.39 -0.75
CA GLU A 130 21.10 -13.96 -0.44
C GLU A 130 19.79 -13.22 -0.71
N ARG A 131 19.27 -13.33 -1.93
CA ARG A 131 17.98 -12.75 -2.34
C ARG A 131 16.84 -13.18 -1.43
N SER A 132 16.72 -14.45 -1.09
CA SER A 132 15.62 -14.93 -0.24
C SER A 132 15.69 -14.39 1.19
N LEU A 133 16.89 -14.09 1.71
CA LEU A 133 17.07 -13.51 3.05
C LEU A 133 16.60 -12.05 3.12
N TYR A 134 16.97 -11.22 2.15
CA TYR A 134 16.60 -9.80 2.13
C TYR A 134 15.32 -9.48 1.36
N SER A 135 14.79 -10.42 0.57
CA SER A 135 13.59 -10.18 -0.26
C SER A 135 12.40 -9.70 0.59
N ASN A 136 11.89 -8.53 0.23
CA ASN A 136 10.59 -8.02 0.63
C ASN A 136 9.85 -7.80 -0.69
N PRO A 137 8.91 -8.68 -1.07
CA PRO A 137 8.27 -8.62 -2.38
C PRO A 137 7.64 -7.24 -2.62
N SER A 138 7.95 -6.66 -3.78
CA SER A 138 7.45 -5.36 -4.24
C SER A 138 5.93 -5.26 -4.11
N SER A 139 5.21 -6.34 -4.43
CA SER A 139 3.75 -6.42 -4.31
C SER A 139 3.25 -6.29 -2.86
N ILE A 140 3.92 -6.93 -1.88
CA ILE A 140 3.56 -6.75 -0.45
C ILE A 140 3.82 -5.32 -0.04
N ASN A 141 4.96 -4.78 -0.46
CA ASN A 141 5.32 -3.41 -0.16
C ASN A 141 4.30 -2.43 -0.75
N ASN A 142 3.84 -2.63 -1.98
CA ASN A 142 2.80 -1.83 -2.62
C ASN A 142 1.42 -1.96 -1.96
N LEU A 143 1.12 -3.13 -1.38
CA LEU A 143 -0.13 -3.36 -0.65
C LEU A 143 -0.12 -2.73 0.75
N LEU A 144 0.97 -2.90 1.51
CA LEU A 144 1.02 -2.52 2.92
C LEU A 144 1.60 -1.14 3.17
N TYR A 145 2.58 -0.71 2.36
CA TYR A 145 3.46 0.40 2.71
C TYR A 145 3.45 1.50 1.65
N ARG A 146 3.52 1.14 0.37
CA ARG A 146 3.79 2.02 -0.78
C ARG A 146 5.05 2.89 -0.59
N THR A 147 6.08 2.32 0.02
CA THR A 147 7.35 2.99 0.34
C THR A 147 8.45 2.54 -0.60
N TYR A 148 9.19 3.46 -1.23
CA TYR A 148 10.23 3.09 -2.20
C TYR A 148 11.64 2.96 -1.60
N GLY A 149 11.76 2.90 -0.26
CA GLY A 149 13.02 2.61 0.42
C GLY A 149 14.13 3.64 0.16
N ASN A 150 13.78 4.84 -0.31
CA ASN A 150 14.72 5.93 -0.57
C ASN A 150 14.96 6.75 0.72
N GLU A 151 15.76 7.81 0.61
CA GLU A 151 16.14 8.72 1.71
C GLU A 151 14.94 9.29 2.50
N SER A 152 13.72 9.20 1.97
CA SER A 152 12.49 9.69 2.60
C SER A 152 11.81 8.67 3.53
N SER A 153 12.33 7.44 3.66
CA SER A 153 11.68 6.36 4.45
C SER A 153 11.43 6.75 5.92
N ASP A 154 12.27 7.59 6.52
CA ASP A 154 12.13 8.07 7.91
C ASP A 154 11.03 9.16 8.06
N PHE A 155 10.54 9.70 6.94
CA PHE A 155 9.46 10.70 6.84
C PHE A 155 8.13 10.09 6.38
N GLU A 156 8.10 8.79 6.16
CA GLU A 156 6.92 8.02 5.79
C GLU A 156 6.28 7.39 7.04
N GLU A 157 4.97 7.15 6.97
CA GLU A 157 4.23 6.42 7.99
C GLU A 157 4.26 4.91 7.70
N ASP A 158 3.78 4.10 8.64
CA ASP A 158 3.79 2.65 8.52
C ASP A 158 2.86 2.07 7.45
N THR A 159 2.13 2.94 6.76
CA THR A 159 1.20 2.66 5.67
C THR A 159 0.84 3.98 4.98
N TYR A 160 0.08 3.92 3.88
CA TYR A 160 -0.56 5.08 3.25
C TYR A 160 -2.00 5.26 3.74
N LEU A 161 -2.58 6.46 3.50
CA LEU A 161 -3.83 6.89 4.12
C LEU A 161 -5.02 5.98 3.82
N ASP A 162 -5.20 5.51 2.59
CA ASP A 162 -6.33 4.63 2.25
C ASP A 162 -6.26 3.32 3.05
N MET A 163 -5.08 2.70 3.08
CA MET A 163 -4.86 1.49 3.87
C MET A 163 -5.03 1.73 5.37
N TYR A 164 -4.65 2.90 5.87
CA TYR A 164 -4.92 3.27 7.27
C TYR A 164 -6.43 3.43 7.57
N ILE A 165 -7.21 4.02 6.67
CA ILE A 165 -8.68 4.10 6.78
C ILE A 165 -9.27 2.69 6.83
N PHE A 166 -8.83 1.81 5.93
CA PHE A 166 -9.22 0.40 5.93
C PHE A 166 -8.90 -0.29 7.26
N GLN A 167 -7.67 -0.15 7.76
CA GLN A 167 -7.24 -0.72 9.02
C GLN A 167 -8.08 -0.19 10.20
N CYS A 168 -8.35 1.12 10.26
CA CYS A 168 -9.26 1.69 11.25
C CYS A 168 -10.64 1.01 11.20
N GLY A 169 -11.18 0.83 10.00
CA GLY A 169 -12.45 0.13 9.79
C GLY A 169 -12.42 -1.30 10.32
N LYS A 170 -11.42 -2.09 9.95
CA LYS A 170 -11.26 -3.48 10.40
C LYS A 170 -11.07 -3.59 11.92
N LYS A 171 -10.21 -2.75 12.48
CA LYS A 171 -9.90 -2.70 13.93
C LYS A 171 -11.11 -2.31 14.78
N TRP A 172 -12.03 -1.51 14.24
CA TRP A 172 -13.28 -1.17 14.93
C TRP A 172 -14.49 -1.99 14.49
N GLY A 173 -14.27 -3.13 13.81
CA GLY A 173 -15.33 -4.07 13.45
C GLY A 173 -16.35 -3.50 12.46
N LYS A 174 -15.93 -2.57 11.60
CA LYS A 174 -16.79 -1.98 10.57
C LYS A 174 -16.91 -2.93 9.38
N LYS A 175 -18.03 -2.84 8.65
CA LYS A 175 -18.12 -3.47 7.33
C LYS A 175 -17.24 -2.69 6.37
N VAL A 176 -16.48 -3.40 5.52
CA VAL A 176 -15.64 -2.77 4.50
C VAL A 176 -16.30 -2.92 3.13
N ALA A 177 -16.16 -1.91 2.28
CA ALA A 177 -16.66 -1.91 0.90
C ALA A 177 -15.73 -1.13 -0.05
N GLY A 178 -15.97 -1.28 -1.35
CA GLY A 178 -15.45 -0.41 -2.40
C GLY A 178 -16.57 0.42 -3.01
N VAL A 179 -16.28 1.63 -3.48
CA VAL A 179 -17.24 2.44 -4.26
C VAL A 179 -17.07 2.28 -5.77
N GLU A 180 -16.05 1.54 -6.19
CA GLU A 180 -15.79 1.08 -7.54
C GLU A 180 -15.50 -0.42 -7.55
N ASP A 181 -15.75 -1.05 -8.70
CA ASP A 181 -15.28 -2.41 -8.99
C ASP A 181 -13.83 -2.36 -9.50
N TYR A 182 -12.97 -3.23 -8.98
CA TYR A 182 -11.54 -3.22 -9.33
C TYR A 182 -11.31 -3.42 -10.83
N GLY A 183 -11.99 -4.39 -11.44
CA GLY A 183 -11.84 -4.69 -12.87
C GLY A 183 -12.39 -3.58 -13.76
N GLU A 184 -13.53 -2.99 -13.39
CA GLU A 184 -14.10 -1.85 -14.11
C GLU A 184 -13.19 -0.61 -14.04
N SER A 185 -12.63 -0.29 -12.86
CA SER A 185 -11.70 0.82 -12.70
C SER A 185 -10.43 0.63 -13.52
N MET A 186 -9.85 -0.57 -13.52
CA MET A 186 -8.67 -0.88 -14.34
C MET A 186 -8.97 -0.74 -15.84
N LYS A 187 -10.15 -1.21 -16.28
CA LYS A 187 -10.59 -1.04 -17.67
C LYS A 187 -10.74 0.42 -18.04
N LEU A 188 -11.39 1.23 -17.20
CA LEU A 188 -11.56 2.67 -17.44
C LEU A 188 -10.21 3.40 -17.49
N MET A 189 -9.28 3.05 -16.62
CA MET A 189 -7.91 3.59 -16.66
C MET A 189 -7.21 3.24 -17.97
N ALA A 190 -7.23 1.96 -18.38
CA ALA A 190 -6.62 1.52 -19.64
C ALA A 190 -7.23 2.23 -20.86
N GLU A 191 -8.55 2.39 -20.88
CA GLU A 191 -9.24 3.16 -21.92
C GLU A 191 -8.88 4.65 -21.89
N ALA A 192 -8.74 5.27 -20.72
CA ALA A 192 -8.33 6.66 -20.59
C ALA A 192 -6.97 6.92 -21.24
N TYR A 193 -5.97 6.07 -20.94
CA TYR A 193 -4.64 6.16 -21.56
C TYR A 193 -4.69 5.94 -23.08
N LYS A 194 -5.49 4.98 -23.54
CA LYS A 194 -5.67 4.69 -24.97
C LYS A 194 -6.30 5.86 -25.72
N ASP A 195 -7.30 6.52 -25.12
CA ASP A 195 -7.99 7.65 -25.73
C ASP A 195 -7.08 8.89 -25.72
N ALA A 196 -6.35 9.13 -24.62
CA ALA A 196 -5.34 10.18 -24.53
C ALA A 196 -4.23 10.05 -25.59
N ALA A 197 -3.80 8.82 -25.88
CA ALA A 197 -2.79 8.55 -26.90
C ALA A 197 -3.29 8.84 -28.34
N LYS A 198 -4.60 8.86 -28.56
CA LYS A 198 -5.24 9.15 -29.86
C LYS A 198 -5.73 10.59 -29.98
N ASP A 199 -5.70 11.34 -28.88
CA ASP A 199 -6.22 12.69 -28.82
C ASP A 199 -5.28 13.66 -29.56
N LYS A 200 -5.81 14.30 -30.60
CA LYS A 200 -5.08 15.29 -31.40
C LYS A 200 -4.90 16.63 -30.67
N ASN A 201 -5.67 16.86 -29.61
CA ASN A 201 -5.59 18.04 -28.75
C ASN A 201 -4.82 17.77 -27.46
N ARG A 202 -3.98 16.73 -27.43
CA ARG A 202 -3.13 16.44 -26.29
C ARG A 202 -2.30 17.67 -25.95
N LYS A 203 -2.29 18.05 -24.68
CA LYS A 203 -1.45 19.16 -24.20
C LYS A 203 0.01 18.71 -24.27
N GLU A 204 0.72 19.07 -25.34
CA GLU A 204 2.17 18.88 -25.41
C GLU A 204 2.84 19.81 -24.40
N ARG A 205 3.62 19.25 -23.47
CA ARG A 205 4.43 20.04 -22.53
C ARG A 205 5.89 19.96 -22.92
N SER A 206 6.53 21.11 -23.06
CA SER A 206 7.98 21.20 -23.08
C SER A 206 8.50 21.00 -21.65
N TYR A 207 9.66 20.37 -21.50
CA TYR A 207 10.34 20.20 -20.20
C TYR A 207 10.64 21.53 -19.47
N GLY A 208 10.51 22.68 -20.14
CA GLY A 208 10.71 24.03 -19.58
C GLY A 208 9.45 24.74 -19.05
N ASP A 209 8.25 24.19 -19.22
CA ASP A 209 6.97 24.84 -18.85
C ASP A 209 6.45 24.40 -17.46
N ILE A 210 7.34 24.10 -16.52
CA ILE A 210 6.93 23.82 -15.14
C ILE A 210 6.65 25.16 -14.47
N ASP A 211 5.41 25.62 -14.58
CA ASP A 211 4.91 26.73 -13.79
C ASP A 211 4.99 26.35 -12.30
N GLU A 212 5.75 27.13 -11.54
CA GLU A 212 6.00 26.91 -10.11
C GLU A 212 4.68 26.86 -9.31
N GLU A 213 3.63 27.54 -9.79
CA GLU A 213 2.29 27.58 -9.21
C GLU A 213 1.52 26.25 -9.37
N TYR A 214 1.90 25.41 -10.34
CA TYR A 214 1.25 24.12 -10.63
C TYR A 214 2.16 22.90 -10.40
N SER A 215 3.21 23.12 -9.61
CA SER A 215 4.18 22.10 -9.21
C SER A 215 3.62 21.04 -8.25
N ALA A 216 4.35 19.93 -8.09
CA ALA A 216 4.03 18.88 -7.12
C ALA A 216 4.02 19.39 -5.67
N ASP A 217 4.85 20.39 -5.35
CA ASP A 217 4.89 20.99 -4.02
C ASP A 217 3.62 21.80 -3.72
N LYS A 218 3.11 22.52 -4.72
CA LYS A 218 1.83 23.22 -4.62
C LYS A 218 0.64 22.27 -4.47
N LEU A 219 0.69 21.10 -5.11
CA LEU A 219 -0.31 20.04 -4.90
C LEU A 219 -0.31 19.55 -3.45
N GLN A 220 0.88 19.29 -2.88
CA GLN A 220 1.00 18.90 -1.47
C GLN A 220 0.52 20.01 -0.53
N GLU A 221 0.82 21.28 -0.82
CA GLU A 221 0.32 22.42 -0.06
C GLU A 221 -1.22 22.53 -0.12
N ALA A 222 -1.79 22.38 -1.31
CA ALA A 222 -3.24 22.40 -1.52
C ALA A 222 -3.92 21.29 -0.69
N TYR A 223 -3.38 20.08 -0.75
CA TYR A 223 -3.87 18.95 0.05
C TYR A 223 -3.75 19.21 1.55
N ARG A 224 -2.57 19.64 2.03
CA ARG A 224 -2.32 19.93 3.46
C ARG A 224 -3.26 20.99 4.03
N THR A 225 -3.60 22.00 3.23
CA THR A 225 -4.49 23.10 3.63
C THR A 225 -5.97 22.82 3.36
N GLY A 226 -6.30 21.64 2.81
CA GLY A 226 -7.66 21.27 2.42
C GLY A 226 -8.24 22.14 1.31
N ASN A 227 -7.39 22.78 0.50
CA ASN A 227 -7.81 23.64 -0.59
C ASN A 227 -8.11 22.83 -1.86
N LEU A 228 -9.30 22.24 -1.92
CA LEU A 228 -9.71 21.44 -3.08
C LEU A 228 -9.92 22.28 -4.34
N ASP A 229 -10.21 23.58 -4.22
CA ASP A 229 -10.28 24.48 -5.38
C ASP A 229 -8.91 24.59 -6.08
N LEU A 230 -7.83 24.78 -5.31
CA LEU A 230 -6.47 24.82 -5.85
C LEU A 230 -6.05 23.45 -6.40
N LEU A 231 -6.40 22.36 -5.71
CA LEU A 231 -6.11 21.00 -6.17
C LEU A 231 -6.79 20.69 -7.51
N ASP A 232 -8.05 21.13 -7.69
CA ASP A 232 -8.77 21.01 -8.97
C ASP A 232 -8.08 21.78 -10.10
N SER A 233 -7.66 23.03 -9.84
CA SER A 233 -6.91 23.83 -10.81
C SER A 233 -5.59 23.17 -11.20
N ILE A 234 -4.82 22.66 -10.23
CA ILE A 234 -3.58 21.93 -10.49
C ILE A 234 -3.82 20.67 -11.30
N ASN A 235 -4.84 19.88 -10.98
CA ASN A 235 -5.14 18.67 -11.74
C ASN A 235 -5.58 18.97 -13.18
N LYS A 236 -6.41 20.00 -13.40
CA LYS A 236 -6.85 20.40 -14.74
C LYS A 236 -5.70 20.97 -15.58
N PHE A 237 -4.80 21.73 -14.94
CA PHE A 237 -3.58 22.20 -15.58
C PHE A 237 -2.69 21.01 -15.96
N ASN A 238 -2.53 20.06 -15.02
CA ASN A 238 -1.67 18.89 -15.17
C ASN A 238 -2.27 17.73 -16.00
N SER A 239 -3.54 17.79 -16.35
CA SER A 239 -4.24 16.81 -17.21
C SER A 239 -3.58 16.62 -18.58
N VAL A 240 -3.67 15.40 -19.10
CA VAL A 240 -3.11 14.99 -20.39
C VAL A 240 -4.02 15.45 -21.55
N SER A 241 -5.32 15.23 -21.42
CA SER A 241 -6.35 15.69 -22.36
C SER A 241 -7.75 15.54 -21.76
N ASP A 242 -8.76 16.17 -22.36
CA ASP A 242 -10.15 16.06 -21.90
C ASP A 242 -10.68 14.62 -22.04
N ALA A 243 -10.23 13.89 -23.08
CA ALA A 243 -10.57 12.48 -23.27
C ALA A 243 -10.00 11.58 -22.17
N PHE A 244 -8.81 11.91 -21.66
CA PHE A 244 -8.23 11.24 -20.50
C PHE A 244 -9.09 11.48 -19.25
N ASP A 245 -9.40 12.74 -18.95
CA ASP A 245 -10.15 13.12 -17.75
C ASP A 245 -11.56 12.53 -17.71
N GLU A 246 -12.19 12.37 -18.88
CA GLU A 246 -13.51 11.74 -18.98
C GLU A 246 -13.56 10.36 -18.33
N LYS A 247 -12.58 9.51 -18.61
CA LYS A 247 -12.57 8.12 -18.12
C LYS A 247 -11.75 7.95 -16.85
N PHE A 248 -10.65 8.70 -16.72
CA PHE A 248 -9.78 8.63 -15.56
C PHE A 248 -10.41 9.24 -14.30
N LEU A 249 -11.28 10.25 -14.48
CA LEU A 249 -11.86 11.00 -13.38
C LEU A 249 -13.39 11.05 -13.42
N TYR A 250 -13.99 11.62 -14.46
CA TYR A 250 -15.41 11.98 -14.39
C TYR A 250 -16.36 10.78 -14.42
N ARG A 251 -16.11 9.79 -15.27
CA ARG A 251 -16.91 8.56 -15.30
C ARG A 251 -16.80 7.79 -13.99
N ARG A 252 -15.60 7.78 -13.40
CA ARG A 252 -15.34 7.22 -12.08
C ARG A 252 -16.10 7.97 -10.99
N ASN A 253 -16.14 9.30 -11.00
CA ASN A 253 -16.96 10.10 -10.07
C ASN A 253 -18.43 9.70 -10.09
N GLU A 254 -18.99 9.42 -11.28
CA GLU A 254 -20.38 8.98 -11.42
C GLU A 254 -20.62 7.60 -10.80
N ILE A 255 -19.68 6.67 -10.95
CA ILE A 255 -19.69 5.34 -10.35
C ILE A 255 -19.58 5.45 -8.83
N GLN A 256 -18.53 6.13 -8.34
CA GLN A 256 -18.30 6.35 -6.91
C GLN A 256 -19.52 6.98 -6.24
N ALA A 257 -20.05 8.07 -6.80
CA ALA A 257 -21.20 8.75 -6.22
C ALA A 257 -22.49 7.90 -6.26
N ARG A 258 -22.63 6.99 -7.23
CA ARG A 258 -23.76 6.05 -7.30
C ARG A 258 -23.64 4.97 -6.23
N SER A 259 -22.45 4.42 -6.04
CA SER A 259 -22.17 3.44 -4.99
C SER A 259 -22.36 4.04 -3.60
N ILE A 260 -21.87 5.28 -3.38
CA ILE A 260 -22.11 6.04 -2.15
C ILE A 260 -23.62 6.20 -1.91
N ASP A 261 -24.39 6.67 -2.90
CA ASP A 261 -25.84 6.83 -2.79
C ASP A 261 -26.55 5.51 -2.45
N SER A 262 -26.14 4.39 -3.06
CA SER A 262 -26.67 3.06 -2.78
C SER A 262 -26.43 2.63 -1.33
N ILE A 263 -25.21 2.79 -0.83
CA ILE A 263 -24.86 2.46 0.56
C ILE A 263 -25.66 3.34 1.53
N LEU A 264 -25.76 4.64 1.27
CA LEU A 264 -26.53 5.58 2.09
C LEU A 264 -28.02 5.21 2.14
N LYS A 265 -28.62 4.84 1.00
CA LYS A 265 -30.01 4.40 0.90
C LYS A 265 -30.31 3.08 1.63
N SER A 266 -29.30 2.25 1.87
CA SER A 266 -29.45 1.05 2.72
C SER A 266 -29.74 1.39 4.19
N GLY A 267 -29.60 2.66 4.58
CA GLY A 267 -29.76 3.13 5.97
C GLY A 267 -28.49 3.03 6.82
N SER A 268 -27.37 2.62 6.22
CA SER A 268 -26.07 2.52 6.90
C SER A 268 -25.38 3.89 7.00
N SER A 269 -24.77 4.21 8.15
CA SER A 269 -23.81 5.32 8.21
C SER A 269 -22.49 4.92 7.54
N LEU A 270 -21.96 5.79 6.70
CA LEU A 270 -20.80 5.54 5.86
C LEU A 270 -19.65 6.49 6.22
N PHE A 271 -18.43 5.98 6.27
CA PHE A 271 -17.21 6.75 6.09
C PHE A 271 -16.56 6.30 4.78
N VAL A 272 -16.38 7.20 3.83
CA VAL A 272 -15.81 6.86 2.52
C VAL A 272 -14.59 7.72 2.20
N GLY A 273 -13.49 7.07 1.82
CA GLY A 273 -12.30 7.72 1.28
C GLY A 273 -12.21 7.53 -0.23
N VAL A 274 -12.08 8.62 -0.98
CA VAL A 274 -11.76 8.61 -2.42
C VAL A 274 -10.69 9.66 -2.68
N GLY A 275 -9.94 9.54 -3.77
CA GLY A 275 -8.90 10.50 -4.12
C GLY A 275 -9.43 11.93 -4.13
N ALA A 276 -8.67 12.88 -3.57
CA ALA A 276 -9.09 14.27 -3.43
C ALA A 276 -9.45 14.94 -4.77
N ALA A 277 -8.87 14.46 -5.87
CA ALA A 277 -9.19 14.88 -7.24
C ALA A 277 -10.66 14.61 -7.63
N HIS A 278 -11.29 13.59 -7.05
CA HIS A 278 -12.68 13.20 -7.35
C HIS A 278 -13.71 14.15 -6.70
N LEU A 279 -13.32 14.95 -5.72
CA LEU A 279 -14.24 15.72 -4.89
C LEU A 279 -14.76 17.03 -5.52
N PRO A 280 -13.90 17.96 -5.98
CA PRO A 280 -14.32 19.28 -6.44
C PRO A 280 -14.85 19.27 -7.89
N GLY A 281 -15.37 20.43 -8.32
CA GLY A 281 -15.87 20.64 -9.69
C GLY A 281 -17.33 20.22 -9.91
N GLU A 282 -17.91 20.61 -11.06
CA GLU A 282 -19.34 20.39 -11.36
C GLU A 282 -19.74 18.92 -11.52
N ARG A 283 -18.76 18.10 -11.93
CA ARG A 283 -18.83 16.63 -12.02
C ARG A 283 -18.06 15.95 -10.88
N GLY A 284 -17.70 16.70 -9.84
CA GLY A 284 -17.12 16.15 -8.62
C GLY A 284 -18.16 15.40 -7.79
N VAL A 285 -17.70 14.43 -7.00
CA VAL A 285 -18.55 13.61 -6.14
C VAL A 285 -19.40 14.48 -5.19
N ILE A 286 -18.84 15.61 -4.69
CA ILE A 286 -19.57 16.53 -3.81
C ILE A 286 -20.83 17.07 -4.50
N GLU A 287 -20.67 17.58 -5.72
CA GLU A 287 -21.77 18.21 -6.47
C GLU A 287 -22.76 17.17 -6.99
N ILE A 288 -22.29 15.98 -7.38
CA ILE A 288 -23.16 14.88 -7.77
C ILE A 288 -24.05 14.44 -6.60
N LEU A 289 -23.50 14.31 -5.39
CA LEU A 289 -24.29 13.96 -4.20
C LEU A 289 -25.26 15.08 -3.81
N ARG A 290 -24.87 16.36 -3.92
CA ARG A 290 -25.78 17.51 -3.74
C ARG A 290 -26.96 17.46 -4.70
N LYS A 291 -26.71 17.20 -5.99
CA LYS A 291 -27.74 17.02 -7.02
C LYS A 291 -28.68 15.84 -6.72
N ARG A 292 -28.21 14.83 -5.99
CA ARG A 292 -29.03 13.69 -5.51
C ARG A 292 -29.82 13.97 -4.23
N GLY A 293 -29.78 15.19 -3.70
CA GLY A 293 -30.60 15.62 -2.56
C GLY A 293 -29.89 15.52 -1.20
N TYR A 294 -28.61 15.17 -1.16
CA TYR A 294 -27.82 15.20 0.08
C TYR A 294 -27.31 16.61 0.38
N LYS A 295 -27.12 16.89 1.66
CA LYS A 295 -26.44 18.09 2.14
C LYS A 295 -25.00 17.72 2.45
N LEU A 296 -24.06 18.43 1.83
CA LEU A 296 -22.63 18.27 2.08
C LEU A 296 -22.03 19.54 2.67
N ARG A 297 -21.50 19.42 3.89
CA ARG A 297 -20.88 20.51 4.65
C ARG A 297 -19.40 20.19 4.89
N PRO A 298 -18.47 21.14 4.69
CA PRO A 298 -17.07 20.91 5.00
C PRO A 298 -16.89 20.78 6.53
N VAL A 299 -16.10 19.79 6.95
CA VAL A 299 -15.68 19.59 8.34
C VAL A 299 -14.32 20.23 8.52
N LYS A 300 -14.15 21.04 9.56
CA LYS A 300 -12.85 21.66 9.86
C LYS A 300 -11.86 20.59 10.31
N MET A 301 -10.70 20.53 9.65
CA MET A 301 -9.60 19.66 10.06
C MET A 301 -8.77 20.40 11.11
N GLY A 302 -8.78 19.89 12.34
CA GLY A 302 -8.07 20.45 13.49
C GLY A 302 -6.61 19.99 13.58
N GLU A 303 -6.07 20.02 14.79
CA GLU A 303 -4.71 19.52 15.07
C GLU A 303 -4.64 17.99 15.01
N ARG A 304 -3.42 17.45 14.82
CA ARG A 304 -3.16 16.01 14.78
C ARG A 304 -3.58 15.33 16.08
N ALA A 305 -4.43 14.33 15.97
CA ALA A 305 -4.88 13.47 17.05
C ALA A 305 -3.97 12.24 17.20
N SER A 306 -2.74 12.44 17.71
CA SER A 306 -1.74 11.36 17.82
C SER A 306 -2.15 10.24 18.79
N LYS A 307 -2.88 10.57 19.87
CA LYS A 307 -3.32 9.58 20.87
C LYS A 307 -4.29 8.56 20.26
N GLU A 308 -5.21 9.03 19.41
CA GLU A 308 -6.19 8.25 18.68
C GLU A 308 -5.50 7.28 17.72
N LYS A 309 -4.47 7.75 17.01
CA LYS A 309 -3.61 6.90 16.18
C LYS A 309 -2.97 5.79 17.01
N ASP A 310 -2.27 6.15 18.08
CA ASP A 310 -1.57 5.18 18.94
C ASP A 310 -2.52 4.13 19.54
N MET A 311 -3.76 4.53 19.85
CA MET A 311 -4.81 3.62 20.32
C MET A 311 -5.24 2.64 19.22
N VAL A 312 -5.42 3.12 17.99
CA VAL A 312 -5.77 2.27 16.84
C VAL A 312 -4.62 1.30 16.51
N ASP A 313 -3.38 1.78 16.51
CA ASP A 313 -2.21 0.98 16.15
C ASP A 313 -2.00 -0.22 17.09
N LYS A 314 -2.48 -0.13 18.34
CA LYS A 314 -2.45 -1.22 19.32
C LYS A 314 -3.54 -2.28 19.13
N ILE A 315 -4.60 -2.00 18.37
CA ILE A 315 -5.69 -2.96 18.14
C ILE A 315 -5.24 -3.99 17.10
N ARG A 316 -5.39 -5.28 17.44
CA ARG A 316 -5.20 -6.38 16.50
C ARG A 316 -6.55 -6.87 15.99
N VAL A 317 -6.62 -7.12 14.69
CA VAL A 317 -7.76 -7.75 14.04
C VAL A 317 -7.57 -9.26 14.11
N PRO A 318 -8.50 -10.00 14.73
CA PRO A 318 -8.41 -11.46 14.78
C PRO A 318 -8.39 -12.06 13.37
N VAL A 319 -7.56 -13.10 13.19
CA VAL A 319 -7.43 -13.80 11.91
C VAL A 319 -7.75 -15.29 12.04
N SER A 320 -8.28 -15.89 10.96
CA SER A 320 -8.59 -17.31 10.90
C SER A 320 -7.58 -18.04 10.03
N PHE A 321 -6.87 -19.00 10.62
CA PHE A 321 -5.86 -19.77 9.92
C PHE A 321 -6.48 -20.95 9.15
N LYS A 322 -5.88 -21.26 8.00
CA LYS A 322 -6.14 -22.44 7.18
C LYS A 322 -4.82 -23.08 6.75
N THR A 323 -4.81 -24.39 6.64
CA THR A 323 -3.64 -25.14 6.16
C THR A 323 -3.50 -24.98 4.66
N GLU A 324 -2.34 -24.54 4.21
CA GLU A 324 -1.94 -24.45 2.81
C GLU A 324 -0.79 -25.42 2.51
N SER A 325 -0.70 -25.86 1.27
CA SER A 325 0.31 -26.78 0.75
C SER A 325 0.63 -26.44 -0.71
N PRO A 326 1.89 -26.58 -1.17
CA PRO A 326 2.18 -26.60 -2.58
C PRO A 326 1.60 -27.86 -3.24
N GLU A 327 1.51 -27.83 -4.58
CA GLU A 327 0.94 -28.90 -5.41
C GLU A 327 1.67 -30.24 -5.25
N ASP A 328 2.99 -30.20 -5.03
CA ASP A 328 3.84 -31.38 -4.82
C ASP A 328 3.76 -31.95 -3.38
N GLY A 329 3.05 -31.27 -2.48
CA GLY A 329 2.89 -31.65 -1.08
C GLY A 329 4.18 -31.61 -0.26
N LEU A 330 5.20 -30.86 -0.68
CA LEU A 330 6.50 -30.80 0.02
C LEU A 330 6.38 -30.27 1.46
N TYR A 331 5.50 -29.29 1.68
CA TYR A 331 5.26 -28.74 3.01
C TYR A 331 3.77 -28.53 3.28
N LYS A 332 3.40 -28.43 4.55
CA LYS A 332 2.12 -27.86 4.98
C LYS A 332 2.38 -26.78 6.00
N VAL A 333 1.60 -25.71 5.97
CA VAL A 333 1.70 -24.62 6.94
C VAL A 333 0.35 -23.92 7.08
N ASP A 334 0.01 -23.50 8.28
CA ASP A 334 -1.21 -22.75 8.53
C ASP A 334 -0.96 -21.25 8.34
N ILE A 335 -1.79 -20.57 7.54
CA ILE A 335 -1.76 -19.12 7.36
C ILE A 335 -3.16 -18.49 7.48
N PRO A 336 -3.27 -17.19 7.79
CA PRO A 336 -4.56 -16.46 7.89
C PRO A 336 -5.45 -16.39 6.64
N GLY A 337 -4.99 -16.90 5.52
CA GLY A 337 -5.65 -16.74 4.22
C GLY A 337 -5.21 -17.81 3.25
N LYS A 338 -4.91 -17.40 2.02
CA LYS A 338 -4.43 -18.26 0.93
C LYS A 338 -3.12 -17.70 0.42
N PHE A 339 -2.21 -18.57 -0.01
CA PHE A 339 -1.01 -18.10 -0.68
C PHE A 339 -1.29 -17.66 -2.10
N TYR A 340 -0.72 -16.53 -2.46
CA TYR A 340 -0.69 -16.00 -3.82
C TYR A 340 0.73 -16.03 -4.36
N LYS A 341 0.86 -16.26 -5.66
CA LYS A 341 2.14 -16.20 -6.35
C LYS A 341 2.36 -14.77 -6.79
N PHE A 342 3.28 -14.10 -6.13
CA PHE A 342 3.71 -12.74 -6.45
C PHE A 342 5.23 -12.72 -6.31
N GLY A 343 5.92 -12.19 -7.32
CA GLY A 343 7.38 -12.13 -7.32
C GLY A 343 7.93 -11.76 -8.68
N ASP A 344 8.99 -10.96 -8.67
CA ASP A 344 9.61 -10.39 -9.86
C ASP A 344 10.64 -11.34 -10.50
N ASP A 345 11.03 -12.40 -9.78
CA ASP A 345 12.11 -13.30 -10.16
C ASP A 345 11.57 -14.69 -10.55
N PRO A 346 11.56 -15.05 -11.85
CA PRO A 346 11.19 -16.38 -12.31
C PRO A 346 12.04 -17.50 -11.71
N ALA A 347 13.21 -17.19 -11.13
CA ALA A 347 14.13 -18.15 -10.56
C ALA A 347 13.86 -18.52 -9.08
N LEU A 348 12.90 -17.84 -8.42
CA LEU A 348 12.47 -18.11 -7.05
C LEU A 348 10.99 -18.52 -7.04
N ASP A 349 10.69 -19.72 -6.54
CA ASP A 349 9.30 -20.11 -6.28
C ASP A 349 8.86 -19.49 -4.95
N GLN A 350 8.21 -18.33 -5.06
CA GLN A 350 7.77 -17.53 -3.92
C GLN A 350 6.24 -17.46 -3.86
N LYS A 351 5.73 -17.69 -2.67
CA LYS A 351 4.32 -17.60 -2.32
C LYS A 351 4.16 -16.70 -1.10
N GLN A 352 3.14 -15.86 -1.11
CA GLN A 352 2.94 -14.88 -0.05
C GLN A 352 1.47 -14.63 0.27
N TYR A 353 1.23 -14.10 1.46
CA TYR A 353 -0.05 -13.59 1.91
C TYR A 353 0.17 -12.33 2.75
N ALA A 354 -0.45 -11.22 2.38
CA ALA A 354 -0.46 -9.98 3.12
C ALA A 354 -1.71 -9.90 4.01
N ASP A 355 -1.52 -9.82 5.33
CA ASP A 355 -2.54 -9.44 6.28
C ASP A 355 -2.59 -7.91 6.38
N MET A 356 -3.34 -7.32 5.46
CA MET A 356 -3.52 -5.87 5.35
C MET A 356 -4.18 -5.24 6.57
N SER A 357 -4.97 -6.02 7.34
CA SER A 357 -5.68 -5.52 8.51
C SER A 357 -4.73 -5.24 9.68
N ASN A 358 -3.68 -6.05 9.80
CA ASN A 358 -2.69 -5.94 10.88
C ASN A 358 -1.33 -5.38 10.43
N GLY A 359 -1.12 -5.12 9.14
CA GLY A 359 0.17 -4.68 8.62
C GLY A 359 1.24 -5.76 8.77
N SER A 360 0.89 -7.01 8.45
CA SER A 360 1.81 -8.15 8.52
C SER A 360 1.74 -8.99 7.26
N TYR A 361 2.74 -9.84 7.03
CA TYR A 361 2.72 -10.76 5.92
C TYR A 361 3.44 -12.08 6.24
N TYR A 362 3.08 -13.10 5.46
CA TYR A 362 3.55 -14.46 5.55
C TYR A 362 4.06 -14.87 4.18
N MET A 363 5.18 -15.59 4.13
CA MET A 363 5.84 -15.91 2.89
C MET A 363 6.54 -17.26 2.97
N VAL A 364 6.51 -17.99 1.86
CA VAL A 364 7.32 -19.18 1.66
C VAL A 364 8.11 -19.03 0.36
N SER A 365 9.42 -19.13 0.44
CA SER A 365 10.32 -19.15 -0.73
C SER A 365 11.04 -20.48 -0.82
N ARG A 366 11.06 -21.09 -2.00
CA ARG A 366 11.76 -22.34 -2.28
C ARG A 366 12.91 -22.11 -3.25
N ILE A 367 14.05 -22.69 -2.91
CA ILE A 367 15.26 -22.63 -3.74
C ILE A 367 15.70 -24.05 -4.07
N MET A 368 15.60 -24.42 -5.34
CA MET A 368 16.28 -25.60 -5.86
C MET A 368 17.79 -25.38 -5.80
N THR A 369 18.48 -26.17 -4.99
CA THR A 369 19.93 -26.02 -4.76
C THR A 369 20.75 -26.62 -5.87
N ASN A 370 20.31 -27.77 -6.40
CA ASN A 370 21.09 -28.64 -7.27
C ASN A 370 22.53 -28.86 -6.72
N ALA A 371 22.65 -28.98 -5.39
CA ALA A 371 23.93 -28.99 -4.68
C ALA A 371 24.91 -30.07 -5.19
N TRP A 372 24.38 -31.22 -5.59
CA TRP A 372 25.16 -32.34 -6.13
C TRP A 372 25.98 -31.96 -7.38
N MET A 373 25.53 -31.03 -8.22
CA MET A 373 26.30 -30.57 -9.40
C MET A 373 27.57 -29.81 -9.02
N TRP A 374 27.64 -29.33 -7.77
CA TRP A 374 28.76 -28.59 -7.20
C TRP A 374 29.57 -29.43 -6.22
N ASN A 375 29.34 -30.75 -6.16
CA ASN A 375 29.91 -31.65 -5.15
C ASN A 375 29.60 -31.22 -3.70
N HIS A 376 28.44 -30.60 -3.49
CA HIS A 376 27.96 -30.13 -2.20
C HIS A 376 26.88 -31.06 -1.65
N ASN A 377 26.87 -31.25 -0.34
CA ASN A 377 25.78 -31.90 0.40
C ASN A 377 24.97 -30.89 1.23
N ALA A 378 23.94 -31.35 1.93
CA ALA A 378 23.09 -30.51 2.78
C ALA A 378 23.90 -29.78 3.89
N GLY A 379 24.99 -30.35 4.37
CA GLY A 379 25.89 -29.70 5.32
C GLY A 379 26.72 -28.57 4.72
N ASP A 380 27.12 -28.67 3.45
CA ASP A 380 27.73 -27.56 2.71
C ASP A 380 26.73 -26.42 2.52
N VAL A 381 25.51 -26.75 2.09
CA VAL A 381 24.41 -25.78 1.97
C VAL A 381 24.13 -25.08 3.30
N TYR A 382 24.11 -25.83 4.41
CA TYR A 382 23.96 -25.28 5.76
C TYR A 382 25.04 -24.24 6.07
N ARG A 383 26.32 -24.55 5.81
CA ARG A 383 27.43 -23.62 6.03
C ARG A 383 27.33 -22.38 5.16
N THR A 384 26.92 -22.54 3.89
CA THR A 384 26.70 -21.40 2.99
C THR A 384 25.61 -20.47 3.51
N ILE A 385 24.47 -21.02 3.96
CA ILE A 385 23.41 -20.18 4.56
C ILE A 385 23.98 -19.47 5.79
N ASP A 386 24.64 -20.19 6.68
CA ASP A 386 25.19 -19.66 7.94
C ASP A 386 26.10 -18.45 7.72
N SER A 387 26.98 -18.51 6.71
CA SER A 387 27.87 -17.40 6.35
C SER A 387 27.15 -16.20 5.77
N LEU A 388 26.03 -16.42 5.07
CA LEU A 388 25.27 -15.36 4.41
C LEU A 388 24.32 -14.62 5.36
N LEU A 389 23.97 -15.20 6.52
CA LEU A 389 22.98 -14.62 7.43
C LEU A 389 23.34 -13.22 7.92
N TYR A 390 24.59 -12.99 8.31
CA TYR A 390 25.00 -11.73 8.93
C TYR A 390 24.89 -10.55 7.96
N GLU A 391 25.23 -10.75 6.69
CA GLU A 391 25.25 -9.70 5.68
C GLU A 391 23.88 -9.48 5.04
N ASN A 392 23.04 -10.52 4.97
CA ASN A 392 21.83 -10.50 4.15
C ASN A 392 20.51 -10.49 4.95
N VAL A 393 20.53 -10.70 6.26
CA VAL A 393 19.32 -10.51 7.09
C VAL A 393 19.15 -9.01 7.39
N PRO A 394 18.02 -8.38 7.03
CA PRO A 394 17.85 -6.93 7.20
C PRO A 394 17.97 -6.47 8.67
N GLY A 395 18.69 -5.38 8.90
CA GLY A 395 18.77 -4.75 10.22
C GLY A 395 19.57 -5.57 11.23
N LYS A 396 19.05 -5.68 12.46
CA LYS A 396 19.76 -6.34 13.58
C LYS A 396 19.16 -7.72 13.87
N ILE A 397 19.96 -8.77 13.77
CA ILE A 397 19.60 -10.11 14.27
C ILE A 397 19.48 -10.06 15.80
N ILE A 398 18.30 -10.40 16.32
CA ILE A 398 17.99 -10.48 17.76
C ILE A 398 18.30 -11.88 18.29
N SER A 399 17.90 -12.92 17.55
CA SER A 399 18.12 -14.30 17.93
C SER A 399 18.38 -15.16 16.71
N LYS A 400 19.21 -16.20 16.91
CA LYS A 400 19.52 -17.24 15.94
C LYS A 400 19.66 -18.55 16.71
N SER A 401 18.88 -19.56 16.34
CA SER A 401 18.97 -20.89 16.92
C SER A 401 18.90 -21.96 15.85
N VAL A 402 19.48 -23.12 16.13
CA VAL A 402 19.42 -24.27 15.24
C VAL A 402 18.14 -25.05 15.53
N ILE A 403 17.38 -25.35 14.49
CA ILE A 403 16.14 -26.12 14.59
C ILE A 403 16.23 -27.38 13.71
N THR A 404 15.38 -28.36 14.00
CA THR A 404 15.26 -29.58 13.19
C THR A 404 13.79 -29.98 13.09
N LYS A 405 13.33 -30.31 11.89
CA LYS A 405 11.96 -30.78 11.63
C LYS A 405 12.00 -31.93 10.63
N ASN A 406 11.44 -33.08 11.00
CA ASN A 406 11.48 -34.32 10.20
C ASN A 406 12.88 -34.66 9.65
N GLY A 407 13.90 -34.54 10.51
CA GLY A 407 15.29 -34.80 10.14
C GLY A 407 16.00 -33.68 9.37
N TYR A 408 15.29 -32.67 8.87
CA TYR A 408 15.89 -31.52 8.19
C TYR A 408 16.36 -30.47 9.18
N ARG A 409 17.66 -30.20 9.17
CA ARG A 409 18.29 -29.17 9.99
C ARG A 409 18.07 -27.79 9.37
N GLY A 410 18.03 -26.78 10.21
CA GLY A 410 17.68 -25.43 9.81
C GLY A 410 18.02 -24.36 10.83
N PHE A 411 17.53 -23.15 10.57
CA PHE A 411 17.71 -21.97 11.43
C PHE A 411 16.36 -21.35 11.78
N ASP A 412 16.20 -20.96 13.06
CA ASP A 412 15.18 -20.01 13.50
C ASP A 412 15.86 -18.68 13.80
N ILE A 413 15.46 -17.63 13.07
CA ILE A 413 16.09 -16.32 13.12
C ILE A 413 15.01 -15.28 13.38
N THR A 414 15.25 -14.39 14.34
CA THR A 414 14.44 -13.19 14.52
C THR A 414 15.33 -11.97 14.36
N ASN A 415 14.89 -10.99 13.57
CA ASN A 415 15.59 -9.73 13.35
C ASN A 415 14.64 -8.55 13.52
N ARG A 416 15.23 -7.37 13.74
CA ARG A 416 14.56 -6.08 13.72
C ARG A 416 15.07 -5.26 12.56
N THR A 417 14.18 -4.83 11.67
CA THR A 417 14.51 -3.96 10.55
C THR A 417 14.93 -2.56 11.04
N ARG A 418 15.47 -1.72 10.15
CA ARG A 418 15.77 -0.32 10.49
C ARG A 418 14.53 0.48 10.89
N ARG A 419 13.36 0.14 10.35
CA ARG A 419 12.06 0.74 10.70
C ARG A 419 11.54 0.34 12.08
N GLY A 420 12.16 -0.67 12.70
CA GLY A 420 11.75 -1.17 14.01
C GLY A 420 10.83 -2.38 13.97
N ASP A 421 10.46 -2.85 12.77
CA ASP A 421 9.59 -4.01 12.56
C ASP A 421 10.33 -5.31 12.84
N LEU A 422 9.62 -6.26 13.46
CA LEU A 422 10.14 -7.60 13.68
C LEU A 422 9.83 -8.52 12.50
N GLN A 423 10.82 -9.33 12.15
CA GLN A 423 10.65 -10.45 11.22
C GLN A 423 11.21 -11.72 11.86
N ARG A 424 10.63 -12.86 11.49
CA ARG A 424 11.08 -14.18 11.90
C ARG A 424 11.15 -15.11 10.70
N TYR A 425 12.15 -15.98 10.72
CA TYR A 425 12.45 -16.94 9.67
C TYR A 425 12.54 -18.33 10.27
N ASN A 426 11.99 -19.32 9.59
CA ASN A 426 12.36 -20.73 9.74
C ASN A 426 12.91 -21.20 8.39
N ILE A 427 14.19 -21.54 8.36
CA ILE A 427 14.90 -21.97 7.15
C ILE A 427 15.20 -23.44 7.28
N PHE A 428 14.68 -24.29 6.39
CA PHE A 428 14.94 -25.72 6.40
C PHE A 428 15.73 -26.15 5.17
N ILE A 429 16.70 -27.02 5.38
CA ILE A 429 17.59 -27.54 4.33
C ILE A 429 17.26 -29.00 4.08
N THR A 430 16.71 -29.27 2.91
CA THR A 430 16.46 -30.63 2.41
C THR A 430 17.60 -31.05 1.46
N PRO A 431 17.64 -32.31 1.00
CA PRO A 431 18.67 -32.75 0.04
C PRO A 431 18.63 -31.98 -1.31
N PHE A 432 17.47 -31.46 -1.70
CA PHE A 432 17.27 -30.84 -3.02
C PHE A 432 16.99 -29.34 -2.94
N GLU A 433 16.30 -28.91 -1.89
CA GLU A 433 15.76 -27.56 -1.74
C GLU A 433 16.08 -26.92 -0.39
N ILE A 434 16.14 -25.58 -0.40
CA ILE A 434 16.04 -24.76 0.80
C ILE A 434 14.64 -24.15 0.83
N ILE A 435 13.98 -24.22 1.98
CA ILE A 435 12.64 -23.67 2.17
C ILE A 435 12.72 -22.58 3.25
N PHE A 436 12.38 -21.35 2.88
CA PHE A 436 12.30 -20.21 3.78
C PHE A 436 10.84 -19.97 4.14
N PHE A 437 10.48 -20.13 5.40
CA PHE A 437 9.23 -19.61 5.96
C PHE A 437 9.55 -18.28 6.62
N LYS A 438 8.90 -17.20 6.19
CA LYS A 438 9.12 -15.85 6.71
C LYS A 438 7.80 -15.24 7.15
N MET A 439 7.82 -14.58 8.30
CA MET A 439 6.75 -13.70 8.76
C MET A 439 7.36 -12.35 9.14
N SER A 440 6.68 -11.27 8.78
CA SER A 440 7.06 -9.90 9.14
C SER A 440 5.81 -9.14 9.58
N GLY A 441 5.94 -8.20 10.50
CA GLY A 441 4.83 -7.34 10.88
C GLY A 441 5.28 -6.11 11.64
N ASN A 442 4.44 -5.07 11.60
CA ASN A 442 4.79 -3.76 12.12
C ASN A 442 5.14 -3.80 13.63
N GLY A 443 6.23 -3.14 14.00
CA GLY A 443 6.73 -3.08 15.38
C GLY A 443 6.89 -4.46 16.03
N GLU A 444 6.16 -4.69 17.13
CA GLU A 444 6.23 -5.94 17.90
C GLU A 444 5.18 -7.00 17.46
N TYR A 445 4.57 -6.86 16.27
CA TYR A 445 3.46 -7.73 15.85
C TYR A 445 3.81 -9.22 15.94
N VAL A 446 4.96 -9.60 15.37
CA VAL A 446 5.49 -10.98 15.33
C VAL A 446 5.77 -11.54 16.73
N LYS A 447 6.12 -10.69 17.70
CA LYS A 447 6.47 -11.11 19.06
C LYS A 447 5.27 -11.21 19.99
N ASN A 448 4.35 -10.25 19.93
CA ASN A 448 3.31 -10.07 20.95
C ASN A 448 1.99 -10.80 20.62
N GLY A 449 1.99 -11.76 19.69
CA GLY A 449 0.78 -12.51 19.31
C GLY A 449 1.04 -13.99 19.02
N MET A 450 -0.06 -14.76 18.93
CA MET A 450 -0.02 -16.20 18.67
C MET A 450 0.13 -16.51 17.17
N GLU A 451 0.02 -15.50 16.30
CA GLU A 451 0.05 -15.71 14.84
C GLU A 451 1.39 -16.29 14.38
N ALA A 452 2.50 -15.79 14.92
CA ALA A 452 3.83 -16.33 14.62
C ALA A 452 3.99 -17.75 15.17
N GLU A 453 3.57 -17.99 16.41
CA GLU A 453 3.62 -19.33 17.02
C GLU A 453 2.82 -20.34 16.21
N LYS A 454 1.64 -19.96 15.73
CA LYS A 454 0.79 -20.82 14.90
C LYS A 454 1.38 -21.05 13.51
N PHE A 455 1.87 -20.00 12.85
CA PHE A 455 2.51 -20.12 11.53
C PHE A 455 3.73 -21.03 11.59
N PHE A 456 4.71 -20.74 12.45
CA PHE A 456 5.94 -21.54 12.53
C PHE A 456 5.71 -22.92 13.17
N GLY A 457 4.82 -23.02 14.15
CA GLY A 457 4.50 -24.28 14.84
C GLY A 457 3.78 -25.29 13.95
N SER A 458 2.96 -24.82 13.00
CA SER A 458 2.20 -25.67 12.08
C SER A 458 3.03 -26.22 10.91
N ILE A 459 4.27 -25.79 10.71
CA ILE A 459 5.13 -26.24 9.61
C ILE A 459 5.31 -27.76 9.69
N GLN A 460 4.96 -28.45 8.60
CA GLN A 460 5.22 -29.87 8.38
C GLN A 460 5.98 -30.03 7.06
N LEU A 461 6.99 -30.88 7.04
CA LEU A 461 7.81 -31.15 5.86
C LEU A 461 7.68 -32.62 5.46
N LYS A 462 7.55 -32.88 4.16
CA LYS A 462 7.52 -34.24 3.63
C LYS A 462 8.87 -34.91 3.82
N GLU A 463 8.86 -36.15 4.29
CA GLU A 463 10.08 -36.96 4.38
C GLU A 463 10.48 -37.49 3.00
N TYR A 464 11.72 -37.20 2.61
CA TYR A 464 12.42 -37.96 1.59
C TYR A 464 12.94 -39.24 2.23
N LYS A 465 12.25 -40.37 1.99
CA LYS A 465 12.79 -41.68 2.35
C LYS A 465 14.11 -41.86 1.60
N ASN A 466 15.20 -42.08 2.31
CA ASN A 466 16.40 -42.62 1.70
C ASN A 466 16.01 -43.96 1.08
N ILE A 467 15.93 -44.00 -0.25
CA ILE A 467 15.91 -45.28 -0.95
C ILE A 467 17.29 -45.85 -0.66
N ALA A 468 17.35 -46.85 0.24
CA ALA A 468 18.56 -47.60 0.48
C ALA A 468 19.10 -48.03 -0.88
N GLU A 469 20.39 -47.77 -1.13
CA GLU A 469 21.07 -48.28 -2.32
C GLU A 469 20.71 -49.75 -2.48
N PRO A 470 20.29 -50.21 -3.67
CA PRO A 470 20.08 -51.64 -3.87
C PRO A 470 21.38 -52.32 -3.51
N ALA A 471 21.32 -53.23 -2.53
CA ALA A 471 22.47 -54.02 -2.12
C ALA A 471 23.11 -54.60 -3.38
N VAL A 472 24.35 -54.22 -3.63
CA VAL A 472 25.16 -54.81 -4.69
C VAL A 472 25.36 -56.26 -4.28
N THR A 473 24.52 -57.15 -4.81
CA THR A 473 24.69 -58.61 -4.72
C THR A 473 25.64 -59.10 -5.78
#